data_AF-A0A6S6XW39-F1
#
_entry.id   AF-A0A6S6XW39-F1
#
_cell.length_a   1.000
_cell.length_b   1.000
_cell.length_c   1.000
_cell.angle_alpha   90.00
_cell.angle_beta   90.00
_cell.angle_gamma   90.00
#
_symmetry.space_group_name_H-M   'P 1'
#
loop_
_entity.id
_entity.type
_entity.pdbx_description
1 polymer ?
#
loop_
_entity_poly.entity_id
_entity_poly.type
_entity_poly.pdbx_seq_one_letter_code
_entity_poly.pdbx_strand_id
1 'polypeptide(L)'
;MDEPRITANVMLHGFPDLCLGGSSRPTLDLELAPGVLTGRGIFKALLDRFGPPLVPALGPARDAGCRLKNVHLFVNDKAINDADEALESHVDASGRIRVLLILVKAIASG
;
A
#
# COMPACT_ATOMS: atom_id res chain seq x y z
N MET A 1 5.50 -19.70 17.92
CA MET A 1 6.08 -18.34 17.87
C MET A 1 5.08 -17.50 17.13
N ASP A 2 4.49 -16.50 17.77
CA ASP A 2 3.73 -15.47 17.07
C ASP A 2 4.70 -14.76 16.11
N GLU A 3 4.44 -14.88 14.82
CA GLU A 3 5.19 -14.11 13.82
C GLU A 3 5.02 -12.62 14.11
N PRO A 4 6.11 -11.83 14.02
CA PRO A 4 6.06 -10.42 14.35
C PRO A 4 5.04 -9.70 13.45
N ARG A 5 4.02 -9.11 14.07
CA ARG A 5 3.05 -8.28 13.36
C ARG A 5 3.74 -7.01 12.88
N ILE A 6 3.78 -6.81 11.57
CA ILE A 6 4.36 -5.60 10.96
C ILE A 6 3.23 -4.60 10.76
N THR A 7 3.47 -3.35 11.17
CA THR A 7 2.54 -2.23 10.92
C THR A 7 3.05 -1.37 9.79
N ALA A 8 2.29 -1.28 8.69
CA ALA A 8 2.56 -0.35 7.61
C ALA A 8 1.83 0.96 7.84
N ASN A 9 2.58 2.04 8.02
CA ASN A 9 2.06 3.40 8.03
C ASN A 9 1.96 3.88 6.57
N VAL A 10 0.75 3.86 6.01
CA VAL A 10 0.48 4.13 4.60
C VAL A 10 -0.07 5.52 4.42
N MET A 11 0.71 6.38 3.77
CA MET A 11 0.25 7.67 3.26
C MET A 11 -0.29 7.50 1.84
N LEU A 12 -1.48 8.01 1.60
CA LEU A 12 -2.17 7.93 0.32
C LEU A 12 -2.23 9.31 -0.35
N HIS A 13 -1.78 9.40 -1.60
CA HIS A 13 -1.86 10.60 -2.41
C HIS A 13 -2.68 10.34 -3.68
N GLY A 14 -3.69 11.16 -3.93
CA GLY A 14 -4.57 11.01 -5.09
C GLY A 14 -5.70 9.99 -4.92
N PHE A 15 -6.06 9.62 -3.68
CA PHE A 15 -7.16 8.70 -3.35
C PHE A 15 -8.34 9.45 -2.67
N PRO A 16 -9.10 10.29 -3.41
CA PRO A 16 -10.17 11.12 -2.83
C PRO A 16 -11.38 10.30 -2.33
N ASP A 17 -11.66 9.15 -2.94
CA ASP A 17 -12.89 8.38 -2.71
C ASP A 17 -12.86 7.46 -1.47
N LEU A 18 -11.78 7.46 -0.70
CA LEU A 18 -11.66 6.56 0.46
C LEU A 18 -12.38 7.07 1.71
N CYS A 19 -13.06 8.22 1.65
CA CYS A 19 -13.75 8.85 2.78
C CYS A 19 -12.86 8.95 4.04
N LEU A 20 -11.54 9.05 3.87
CA LEU A 20 -10.54 8.96 4.95
C LEU A 20 -10.46 10.20 5.84
N GLY A 21 -11.41 11.13 5.73
CA GLY A 21 -11.52 12.30 6.61
C GLY A 21 -10.35 13.29 6.49
N GLY A 22 -10.61 14.43 5.85
CA GLY A 22 -10.05 15.71 6.30
C GLY A 22 -8.65 16.16 5.86
N SER A 23 -7.94 15.46 4.97
CA SER A 23 -6.71 16.02 4.38
C SER A 23 -6.40 15.48 2.98
N SER A 24 -5.61 16.23 2.21
CA SER A 24 -5.16 15.83 0.86
C SER A 24 -4.18 14.65 0.86
N ARG A 25 -3.77 14.16 2.04
CA ARG A 25 -2.78 13.09 2.24
C ARG A 25 -3.12 12.25 3.47
N PRO A 26 -4.22 11.48 3.46
CA PRO A 26 -4.55 10.65 4.61
C PRO A 26 -3.44 9.63 4.85
N THR A 27 -3.07 9.47 6.13
CA THR A 27 -2.13 8.47 6.59
C THR A 27 -2.87 7.49 7.48
N LEU A 28 -2.66 6.18 7.28
CA LEU A 28 -3.35 5.13 8.02
C LEU A 28 -2.41 3.99 8.35
N ASP A 29 -2.61 3.39 9.52
CA ASP A 29 -1.85 2.21 9.92
C ASP A 29 -2.58 0.94 9.46
N LEU A 30 -1.86 0.05 8.76
CA LEU A 30 -2.31 -1.28 8.37
C LEU A 30 -1.51 -2.34 9.11
N GLU A 31 -2.20 -3.25 9.75
CA GLU A 31 -1.60 -4.51 10.18
C GLU A 31 -1.45 -5.42 8.97
N LEU A 32 -0.24 -5.92 8.74
CA LEU A 32 0.03 -6.84 7.66
C LEU A 32 0.00 -8.27 8.17
N ALA A 33 -0.56 -9.16 7.34
CA ALA A 33 -0.57 -10.57 7.63
C ALA A 33 0.87 -11.10 7.78
N PRO A 34 1.08 -12.11 8.63
CA PRO A 34 2.37 -12.79 8.71
C PRO A 34 2.80 -13.35 7.36
N GLY A 35 4.09 -13.25 7.05
CA GLY A 35 4.68 -13.75 5.80
C GLY A 35 5.65 -12.76 5.17
N VAL A 36 5.99 -13.01 3.90
CA VAL A 36 6.92 -12.15 3.13
C VAL A 36 6.30 -10.78 2.95
N LEU A 37 7.00 -9.76 3.44
CA LEU A 37 6.57 -8.38 3.36
C LEU A 37 6.83 -7.86 1.94
N THR A 38 5.76 -7.59 1.20
CA THR A 38 5.85 -7.13 -0.18
C THR A 38 4.89 -5.97 -0.43
N GLY A 39 5.15 -5.20 -1.49
CA GLY A 39 4.22 -4.18 -1.98
C GLY A 39 2.83 -4.77 -2.27
N ARG A 40 2.80 -6.00 -2.81
CA ARG A 40 1.57 -6.77 -3.05
C ARG A 40 0.81 -7.05 -1.75
N GLY A 41 1.52 -7.42 -0.69
CA GLY A 41 0.93 -7.63 0.64
C GLY A 41 0.22 -6.36 1.16
N ILE A 42 0.86 -5.20 0.99
CA ILE A 42 0.28 -3.91 1.37
C ILE A 42 -0.98 -3.60 0.55
N PHE A 43 -0.98 -3.84 -0.77
CA PHE A 43 -2.17 -3.62 -1.59
C PHE A 43 -3.33 -4.55 -1.23
N LYS A 44 -3.04 -5.82 -0.94
CA LYS A 44 -4.06 -6.77 -0.46
C LYS A 44 -4.67 -6.26 0.84
N ALA A 45 -3.87 -5.86 1.82
CA ALA A 45 -4.36 -5.32 3.08
C ALA A 45 -5.21 -4.04 2.89
N LEU A 46 -4.83 -3.15 1.97
CA LEU A 46 -5.63 -1.98 1.61
C LEU A 46 -6.97 -2.36 0.97
N LEU A 47 -6.96 -3.29 0.02
CA LEU A 47 -8.17 -3.76 -0.64
C LEU A 47 -9.09 -4.51 0.32
N ASP A 48 -8.54 -5.28 1.26
CA ASP A 48 -9.34 -5.98 2.26
C ASP A 48 -9.98 -4.98 3.24
N ARG A 49 -9.29 -3.89 3.55
CA ARG A 49 -9.82 -2.83 4.45
C ARG A 49 -10.85 -1.92 3.79
N PHE A 50 -10.57 -1.45 2.57
CA PHE A 50 -11.39 -0.41 1.92
C PHE A 50 -12.28 -0.96 0.80
N GLY A 51 -11.93 -2.09 0.20
CA GLY A 51 -12.80 -2.80 -0.75
C GLY A 51 -12.94 -2.12 -2.12
N PRO A 52 -14.18 -2.04 -2.66
CA PRO A 52 -14.48 -1.57 -4.03
C PRO A 52 -13.84 -0.24 -4.48
N PRO A 53 -13.71 0.81 -3.63
CA PRO A 53 -13.12 2.09 -4.04
C PRO A 53 -11.67 1.99 -4.51
N LEU A 54 -10.92 0.99 -4.03
CA LEU A 54 -9.52 0.78 -4.40
C LEU A 54 -9.32 -0.18 -5.56
N VAL A 55 -10.35 -0.92 -5.96
CA VAL A 55 -10.25 -1.92 -7.04
C VAL A 55 -9.79 -1.30 -8.37
N PRO A 56 -10.24 -0.11 -8.80
CA PRO A 56 -9.74 0.48 -10.03
C PRO A 56 -8.26 0.90 -9.96
N ALA A 57 -7.75 1.25 -8.76
CA ALA A 57 -6.34 1.63 -8.54
C ALA A 57 -5.42 0.41 -8.44
N LEU A 58 -5.79 -0.49 -7.52
CA LEU A 58 -4.95 -1.56 -7.00
C LEU A 58 -5.32 -2.94 -7.55
N GLY A 59 -6.49 -3.07 -8.20
CA GLY A 59 -6.97 -4.33 -8.77
C GLY A 59 -5.96 -4.97 -9.72
N PRO A 60 -5.45 -4.26 -10.73
CA PRO A 60 -4.40 -4.78 -11.61
C PRO A 60 -3.10 -5.10 -10.86
N ALA A 61 -2.78 -4.36 -9.80
CA ALA A 61 -1.58 -4.60 -8.99
C ALA A 61 -1.67 -5.88 -8.14
N ARG A 62 -2.84 -6.54 -8.08
CA ARG A 62 -3.00 -7.88 -7.51
C ARG A 62 -2.53 -8.99 -8.46
N ASP A 63 -2.43 -8.71 -9.76
CA ASP A 63 -2.14 -9.72 -10.78
C ASP A 63 -0.64 -10.08 -10.82
N ALA A 64 -0.32 -11.32 -11.16
CA ALA A 64 1.07 -11.77 -11.27
C ALA A 64 1.79 -11.05 -12.42
N GLY A 65 3.01 -10.55 -12.21
CA GLY A 65 3.81 -9.85 -13.23
C GLY A 65 3.27 -8.47 -13.64
N CYS A 66 2.32 -7.90 -12.90
CA CYS A 66 1.79 -6.59 -13.18
C CYS A 66 2.74 -5.49 -12.70
N ARG A 67 3.21 -4.65 -13.64
CA ARG A 67 3.93 -3.42 -13.27
C ARG A 67 2.97 -2.44 -12.60
N LEU A 68 3.47 -1.72 -11.60
CA LEU A 68 2.77 -0.64 -10.89
C LEU A 68 2.46 0.57 -11.79
N LYS A 69 1.67 0.39 -12.84
CA LYS A 69 1.43 1.42 -13.86
C LYS A 69 0.52 2.55 -13.36
N ASN A 70 -0.35 2.26 -12.40
CA ASN A 70 -1.34 3.20 -11.90
C ASN A 70 -0.96 3.81 -10.55
N VAL A 71 0.04 3.26 -9.85
CA VAL A 71 0.43 3.70 -8.51
C VAL A 71 1.95 3.71 -8.41
N HIS A 72 2.55 4.78 -7.92
CA HIS A 72 3.92 4.73 -7.43
C HIS A 72 3.93 4.28 -5.98
N LEU A 73 4.73 3.25 -5.68
CA LEU A 73 4.98 2.76 -4.33
C LEU A 73 6.35 3.25 -3.88
N PHE A 74 6.38 3.91 -2.72
CA PHE A 74 7.61 4.27 -2.03
C PHE A 74 7.61 3.66 -0.64
N VAL A 75 8.78 3.16 -0.23
CA VAL A 75 9.02 2.55 1.07
C VAL A 75 10.25 3.19 1.68
N ASN A 76 10.09 3.86 2.83
CA ASN A 76 11.16 4.67 3.46
C ASN A 76 11.96 5.50 2.43
N ASP A 77 11.24 6.24 1.59
CA ASP A 77 11.76 7.10 0.52
C ASP A 77 12.40 6.39 -0.71
N LYS A 78 12.45 5.05 -0.71
CA LYS A 78 12.87 4.26 -1.89
C LYS A 78 11.68 3.96 -2.79
N ALA A 79 11.80 4.27 -4.09
CA ALA A 79 10.83 3.84 -5.09
C ALA A 79 10.91 2.32 -5.31
N ILE A 80 9.78 1.65 -5.17
CA ILE A 80 9.62 0.21 -5.42
C ILE A 80 8.95 0.06 -6.78
N ASN A 81 9.63 -0.65 -7.69
CA ASN A 81 9.14 -0.85 -9.05
C ASN A 81 8.46 -2.20 -9.24
N ASP A 82 8.72 -3.14 -8.34
CA ASP A 82 8.16 -4.49 -8.33
C ASP A 82 7.37 -4.72 -7.04
N ALA A 83 6.08 -5.04 -7.18
CA ALA A 83 5.20 -5.30 -6.05
C ALA A 83 5.60 -6.57 -5.28
N ASP A 84 6.36 -7.48 -5.91
CA ASP A 84 6.87 -8.71 -5.31
C ASP A 84 8.25 -8.54 -4.65
N GLU A 85 8.86 -7.35 -4.75
CA GLU A 85 10.09 -7.06 -4.05
C GLU A 85 9.91 -7.22 -2.53
N ALA A 86 10.85 -7.91 -1.90
CA ALA A 86 10.89 -8.16 -0.48
C ALA A 86 11.28 -6.87 0.27
N LEU A 87 10.46 -6.45 1.24
CA LEU A 87 10.57 -5.16 1.93
C LEU A 87 11.03 -5.30 3.39
N GLU A 88 11.39 -6.48 3.87
CA GLU A 88 11.76 -6.74 5.27
C GLU A 88 12.94 -5.88 5.72
N SER A 89 13.87 -5.60 4.81
CA SER A 89 15.02 -4.71 5.06
C SER A 89 14.64 -3.25 5.36
N HIS A 90 13.39 -2.86 5.09
CA HIS A 90 12.85 -1.54 5.35
C HIS A 90 12.01 -1.46 6.63
N VAL A 91 11.88 -2.55 7.39
CA VAL A 91 11.18 -2.54 8.67
C VAL A 91 12.09 -1.94 9.74
N ASP A 92 11.57 -0.98 10.50
CA ASP A 92 12.31 -0.37 11.60
C ASP A 92 12.36 -1.28 12.84
N ALA A 93 13.14 -0.87 13.85
CA ALA A 93 13.31 -1.62 15.10
C ALA A 93 12.00 -1.80 15.90
N SER A 94 10.94 -1.04 15.58
CA SER A 94 9.60 -1.14 16.19
C SER A 94 8.64 -2.02 15.38
N GLY A 95 9.10 -2.68 14.32
CA GLY A 95 8.25 -3.48 13.45
C GLY A 95 7.37 -2.65 12.53
N ARG A 96 7.76 -1.40 12.24
CA ARG A 96 6.98 -0.49 11.38
C ARG A 96 7.67 -0.23 10.06
N ILE A 97 6.87 0.05 9.04
CA ILE A 97 7.34 0.44 7.72
C ILE A 97 6.55 1.65 7.23
N ARG A 98 7.24 2.65 6.68
CA ARG A 98 6.57 3.83 6.10
C ARG A 98 6.37 3.62 4.62
N VAL A 99 5.14 3.78 4.18
CA VAL A 99 4.73 3.54 2.80
C VAL A 99 4.04 4.79 2.27
N LEU A 100 4.43 5.23 1.09
CA LEU A 100 3.73 6.26 0.34
C LEU A 100 3.21 5.67 -0.95
N LEU A 101 1.90 5.77 -1.16
CA LEU A 101 1.24 5.41 -2.40
C LEU A 101 0.77 6.66 -3.12
N ILE A 102 1.20 6.81 -4.37
CA ILE A 102 0.79 7.92 -5.23
C ILE A 102 0.03 7.37 -6.41
N LEU A 103 -1.25 7.69 -6.53
CA LEU A 103 -2.04 7.34 -7.71
C LEU A 103 -1.60 8.21 -8.90
N VAL A 104 -1.13 7.57 -9.99
CA VAL A 104 -0.58 8.22 -11.19
C VAL A 104 -1.67 8.86 -12.05
N LYS A 105 -2.87 8.26 -12.06
CA LYS A 105 -4.04 8.77 -12.77
C LYS A 105 -5.23 8.77 -11.84
N ALA A 106 -5.84 9.95 -11.65
CA ALA A 106 -7.07 10.07 -10.87
C ALA A 106 -8.10 9.07 -11.40
N ILE A 107 -8.65 8.25 -10.50
CA ILE A 107 -9.82 7.44 -10.79
C ILE A 107 -11.00 8.39 -10.78
N ALA A 108 -11.77 8.40 -11.87
CA ALA A 108 -12.99 9.16 -11.91
C ALA A 108 -13.96 8.56 -10.87
N SER A 109 -14.38 9.38 -9.92
CA SER A 109 -15.51 9.08 -9.04
C SER A 109 -16.74 8.91 -9.94
N GLY A 110 -17.23 7.67 -10.04
CA GLY A 110 -18.39 7.29 -10.84
C GLY A 110 -19.61 7.16 -9.96
#